data_AF-A0AAD7DNC0-F1
#
_entry.id   AF-A0AAD7DNC0-F1
#
_cell.length_a   1.000
_cell.length_b   1.000
_cell.length_c   1.000
_cell.angle_alpha   90.00
_cell.angle_beta   90.00
_cell.angle_gamma   90.00
#
_symmetry.space_group_name_H-M   'P 1'
#
loop_
_entity.id
_entity.type
_entity.pdbx_description
1 polymer ?
#
loop_
_entity_poly.entity_id
_entity_poly.type
_entity_poly.pdbx_seq_one_letter_code
_entity_poly.pdbx_strand_id
1 'polypeptide(L)'
;FRFNLDGAIFGVLEPLEKDQYMVDQPLPHFNFLATQLLPCGPDDEPIQKFTGNSDCGEPPTDAITAQLHAFSHFIKVYTRGNAILCDLQGILIH
;
A
#
# COMPACT_ATOMS: atom_id res chain seq x y z
N PHE A 1 6.53 -8.11 10.85
CA PHE A 1 6.00 -6.99 10.05
C PHE A 1 5.39 -5.97 10.98
N ARG A 2 5.95 -4.76 11.03
CA ARG A 2 5.36 -3.63 11.74
C ARG A 2 4.92 -2.66 10.66
N PHE A 3 3.61 -2.49 10.47
CA PHE A 3 3.12 -1.39 9.65
C PHE A 3 3.60 -0.09 10.29
N ASN A 4 4.08 0.85 9.48
CA ASN A 4 4.30 2.20 9.99
C ASN A 4 2.91 2.78 10.26
N LEU A 5 2.54 2.82 11.54
CA LEU A 5 1.28 3.38 12.02
C LEU A 5 1.45 4.83 12.47
N ASP A 6 2.62 5.43 12.26
CA ASP A 6 2.86 6.82 12.64
C ASP A 6 1.93 7.72 11.81
N GLY A 7 0.98 8.37 12.50
CA GLY A 7 -0.08 9.15 11.87
C GLY A 7 -1.19 8.32 11.22
N ALA A 8 -1.23 7.00 11.41
CA ALA A 8 -2.36 6.18 11.00
C ALA A 8 -3.49 6.21 12.04
N ILE A 9 -4.73 6.20 11.56
CA ILE A 9 -5.95 6.19 12.38
C ILE A 9 -6.68 4.88 12.10
N PHE A 10 -6.98 4.14 13.16
CA PHE A 10 -7.96 3.06 13.10
C PHE A 10 -9.32 3.62 13.55
N GLY A 11 -10.29 3.64 12.65
CA GLY A 11 -11.59 4.27 12.87
C GLY A 11 -12.75 3.31 12.67
N VAL A 12 -13.93 3.72 13.17
CA VAL A 12 -15.20 3.03 13.01
C VAL A 12 -16.22 4.01 12.46
N LEU A 13 -16.94 3.64 11.42
CA LEU A 13 -18.06 4.40 10.88
C LEU A 13 -19.27 4.22 11.79
N GLU A 14 -19.71 5.30 12.44
CA GLU A 14 -20.97 5.32 13.15
C GLU A 14 -22.11 5.63 12.17
N PRO A 15 -23.18 4.81 12.13
CA PRO A 15 -24.36 5.14 11.34
C PRO A 15 -24.96 6.45 11.86
N LEU A 16 -25.01 7.48 11.00
CA LEU A 16 -25.79 8.69 11.30
C LEU A 16 -27.27 8.32 11.41
N GLU A 17 -27.99 8.92 12.35
CA GLU A 17 -29.40 8.59 12.63
C GLU A 17 -30.26 8.67 11.36
N LYS A 18 -30.65 7.47 10.89
CA LYS A 18 -31.71 7.01 9.98
C LYS A 18 -32.18 7.79 8.74
N ASP A 19 -31.95 9.08 8.54
CA ASP A 19 -32.73 9.82 7.52
C ASP A 19 -31.95 10.57 6.43
N GLN A 20 -30.61 10.45 6.32
CA GLN A 20 -29.86 11.32 5.39
C GLN A 20 -28.93 10.71 4.35
N TYR A 21 -28.80 9.39 4.22
CA TYR A 21 -27.99 8.83 3.14
C TYR A 21 -28.68 7.66 2.44
N MET A 22 -29.46 8.01 1.41
CA MET A 22 -29.69 7.18 0.22
C MET A 22 -28.35 6.95 -0.49
N VAL A 23 -27.47 6.16 0.10
CA VAL A 23 -26.32 5.57 -0.58
C VAL A 23 -26.72 4.12 -0.79
N ASP A 24 -27.02 3.74 -2.03
CA ASP A 24 -27.59 2.46 -2.44
C ASP A 24 -26.74 1.22 -2.08
N GLN A 25 -25.63 1.37 -1.36
CA GLN A 25 -24.83 0.26 -0.84
C GLN A 25 -24.23 0.62 0.53
N PRO A 26 -24.60 -0.06 1.63
CA PRO A 26 -23.85 0.07 2.87
C PRO A 26 -22.40 -0.37 2.61
N LEU A 27 -21.43 0.43 3.06
CA LEU A 27 -20.02 0.03 3.00
C LEU A 27 -19.86 -1.34 3.68
N PRO A 28 -19.16 -2.31 3.05
CA PRO A 28 -19.12 -3.69 3.55
C PRO A 28 -18.41 -3.83 4.91
N HIS A 29 -17.69 -2.79 5.34
CA HIS A 29 -16.94 -2.75 6.58
C HIS A 29 -17.13 -1.42 7.30
N PHE A 30 -17.43 -1.49 8.61
CA PHE A 30 -17.53 -0.32 9.48
C PHE A 30 -16.17 0.13 10.00
N ASN A 31 -15.21 -0.78 10.13
CA ASN A 31 -13.87 -0.46 10.57
C ASN A 31 -12.98 -0.07 9.38
N PHE A 32 -12.16 0.96 9.53
CA PHE A 32 -11.22 1.40 8.50
C PHE A 32 -9.85 1.72 9.10
N LEU A 33 -8.82 1.58 8.26
CA LEU A 33 -7.48 2.07 8.54
C LEU A 33 -7.22 3.25 7.59
N ALA A 34 -6.99 4.43 8.15
CA ALA A 34 -6.54 5.60 7.42
C ALA A 34 -5.04 5.80 7.67
N THR A 35 -4.28 6.08 6.62
CA THR A 35 -2.85 6.40 6.69
C THR A 35 -2.62 7.81 6.16
N GLN A 36 -1.43 8.38 6.41
CA GLN A 36 -1.07 9.64 5.76
C GLN A 36 -1.18 9.52 4.25
N LEU A 37 -1.81 10.52 3.65
CA LEU A 37 -1.99 10.61 2.21
C LEU A 37 -0.63 10.89 1.58
N LEU A 38 -0.23 10.07 0.61
CA LEU A 38 0.90 10.40 -0.25
C LEU A 38 0.53 11.60 -1.13
N PRO A 39 1.50 12.43 -1.58
CA PRO A 39 1.23 13.49 -2.55
C PRO A 39 0.42 12.95 -3.74
N CYS A 40 -0.72 13.57 -4.04
CA CYS A 40 -1.69 13.07 -5.03
C CYS A 40 -2.46 14.20 -5.76
N GLY A 41 -1.87 15.38 -5.84
CA GLY A 41 -2.35 16.50 -6.62
C GLY A 41 -2.19 16.27 -8.13
N PRO A 42 -2.72 17.19 -8.96
CA PRO A 42 -2.68 17.07 -10.43
C PRO A 42 -1.25 17.03 -11.00
N ASP A 43 -0.29 17.61 -10.28
CA ASP A 43 1.11 17.70 -10.66
C ASP A 43 2.00 16.66 -9.95
N ASP A 44 1.45 15.86 -9.04
CA ASP A 44 2.21 14.84 -8.30
C ASP A 44 2.40 13.58 -9.17
N GLU A 45 3.55 12.92 -8.98
CA GLU A 45 3.80 11.66 -9.68
C GLU A 45 2.81 10.57 -9.27
N PRO A 46 2.35 9.73 -10.22
CA PRO A 46 1.47 8.63 -9.89
C PRO A 46 2.19 7.59 -9.04
N ILE A 47 1.43 6.91 -8.17
CA ILE A 47 1.94 5.75 -7.45
C ILE A 47 2.40 4.70 -8.45
N GLN A 48 3.66 4.27 -8.30
CA GLN A 48 4.29 3.26 -9.13
C GLN A 48 4.31 1.92 -8.40
N LYS A 49 4.17 0.84 -9.17
CA LYS A 49 4.25 -0.53 -8.68
C LYS A 49 5.56 -1.15 -9.15
N PHE A 50 6.42 -1.50 -8.21
CA PHE A 50 7.78 -1.97 -8.48
C PHE A 50 7.89 -3.50 -8.50
N THR A 51 7.05 -4.20 -7.74
CA THR A 51 6.91 -5.66 -7.79
C THR A 51 5.44 -6.06 -7.84
N GLY A 52 5.14 -7.19 -8.48
CA GLY A 52 3.79 -7.77 -8.49
C GLY A 52 3.61 -8.82 -7.39
N ASN A 53 2.35 -9.18 -7.14
CA ASN A 53 2.01 -10.22 -6.17
C ASN A 53 2.35 -11.64 -6.69
N SER A 54 2.04 -11.92 -7.97
CA SER A 54 2.23 -13.24 -8.57
C SER A 54 3.55 -13.40 -9.32
N ASP A 55 4.13 -12.28 -9.75
CA ASP A 55 5.40 -12.20 -10.47
C ASP A 55 6.16 -10.96 -9.97
N CYS A 56 7.48 -11.07 -9.84
CA CYS A 56 8.34 -9.96 -9.44
C CYS A 56 8.44 -8.87 -10.53
N GLY A 57 7.89 -9.15 -11.71
CA GLY A 57 7.83 -8.22 -12.84
C GLY A 57 9.04 -8.36 -13.76
N GLU A 58 9.11 -7.46 -14.73
CA GLU A 58 10.22 -7.39 -15.67
C GLU A 58 11.55 -7.07 -14.97
N PRO A 59 12.69 -7.46 -15.55
CA PRO A 59 14.00 -7.06 -15.05
C PRO A 59 14.10 -5.54 -14.85
N PRO A 60 14.60 -5.07 -13.71
CA PRO A 60 14.64 -3.66 -13.39
C PRO A 60 15.55 -2.90 -14.36
N THR A 61 15.05 -1.79 -14.90
CA THR A 61 15.79 -0.90 -15.81
C THR A 61 16.37 0.32 -15.10
N ASP A 62 15.91 0.61 -13.88
CA ASP A 62 16.39 1.69 -13.02
C ASP A 62 16.93 1.18 -11.67
N ALA A 63 17.73 2.03 -11.01
CA ALA A 63 18.41 1.67 -9.78
C ALA A 63 17.46 1.43 -8.59
N ILE A 64 16.33 2.13 -8.51
CA ILE A 64 15.41 2.03 -7.38
C ILE A 64 14.62 0.74 -7.48
N THR A 65 14.07 0.43 -8.66
CA THR A 65 13.40 -0.86 -8.89
C THR A 65 14.36 -2.03 -8.63
N ALA A 66 15.63 -1.91 -9.05
CA ALA A 66 16.64 -2.92 -8.76
C ALA A 66 16.88 -3.13 -7.25
N GLN A 67 16.94 -2.04 -6.48
CA GLN A 67 17.07 -2.11 -5.02
C GLN A 67 15.84 -2.75 -4.36
N LEU A 68 14.64 -2.42 -4.83
CA LEU A 68 13.40 -3.00 -4.32
C LEU A 68 13.30 -4.50 -4.62
N HIS A 69 13.68 -4.93 -5.84
CA HIS A 69 13.78 -6.35 -6.19
C HIS A 69 14.81 -7.07 -5.32
N ALA A 70 15.98 -6.47 -5.12
CA ALA A 70 17.01 -7.03 -4.24
C ALA A 70 16.54 -7.13 -2.79
N PHE A 71 15.77 -6.16 -2.30
CA PHE A 71 15.17 -6.19 -0.97
C PHE A 71 14.15 -7.33 -0.81
N SER A 72 13.25 -7.51 -1.78
CA SER A 72 12.33 -8.66 -1.83
C SER A 72 13.09 -9.99 -1.76
N HIS A 73 14.17 -10.11 -2.54
CA HIS A 73 15.04 -11.29 -2.51
C HIS A 73 15.74 -11.46 -1.15
N PHE A 74 16.25 -10.38 -0.57
CA PHE A 74 16.87 -10.38 0.76
C PHE A 74 15.91 -10.91 1.82
N ILE A 75 14.65 -10.47 1.84
CA ILE A 75 13.65 -10.96 2.81
C ILE A 75 13.42 -12.46 2.66
N LYS A 76 13.35 -12.97 1.42
CA LYS A 76 13.25 -14.41 1.18
C LYS A 76 14.42 -15.18 1.77
N VAL A 77 15.65 -14.70 1.55
CA VAL A 77 16.86 -15.34 2.11
C VAL A 77 16.89 -15.23 3.63
N TYR A 78 16.64 -14.04 4.18
CA TYR A 78 16.66 -13.74 5.61
C TYR A 78 15.66 -14.60 6.40
N THR A 79 14.46 -14.78 5.84
CA THR A 79 13.42 -15.62 6.44
C THR A 79 13.59 -17.11 6.13
N ARG A 80 14.69 -17.52 5.50
CA ARG A 80 14.96 -18.90 5.05
C ARG A 80 13.84 -19.48 4.18
N GLY A 81 13.26 -18.64 3.33
CA GLY A 81 12.18 -19.00 2.41
C GLY A 81 10.78 -18.97 3.02
N ASN A 82 10.60 -18.56 4.28
CA ASN A 82 9.29 -18.55 4.92
C ASN A 82 8.40 -17.37 4.50
N ALA A 83 8.98 -16.26 4.05
CA ALA A 83 8.22 -15.11 3.56
C ALA A 83 8.93 -14.42 2.41
N ILE A 84 8.16 -13.81 1.53
CA ILE A 84 8.62 -12.86 0.53
C ILE A 84 7.78 -11.59 0.65
N LEU A 85 8.41 -10.43 0.49
CA LEU A 85 7.69 -9.19 0.30
C LEU A 85 7.51 -8.94 -1.18
N CYS A 86 6.25 -8.83 -1.59
CA CYS A 86 5.81 -8.53 -2.93
C CYS A 86 4.87 -7.31 -2.91
N ASP A 87 4.37 -6.90 -4.07
CA ASP A 87 3.46 -5.76 -4.21
C ASP A 87 4.03 -4.43 -3.66
N LEU A 88 5.35 -4.27 -3.78
CA LEU A 88 6.04 -3.06 -3.36
C LEU A 88 5.64 -1.92 -4.30
N GLN A 89 5.05 -0.87 -3.73
CA GLN A 89 4.49 0.26 -4.46
C GLN A 89 4.66 1.55 -3.66
N GLY A 90 4.72 2.68 -4.34
CA GLY A 90 4.90 3.99 -3.70
C GLY A 90 5.18 5.10 -4.71
N ILE A 91 5.60 6.26 -4.21
CA ILE A 91 6.00 7.42 -5.02
C ILE A 91 7.49 7.67 -4.80
N LEU A 92 8.21 7.98 -5.87
CA LEU A 92 9.58 8.43 -5.80
C LEU A 92 9.58 9.92 -5.48
N ILE A 93 9.82 10.28 -4.22
CA ILE A 93 9.94 11.69 -3.84
C ILE A 93 11.35 12.13 -4.26
N HIS A 94 11.42 13.00 -5.28
CA HIS A 94 12.65 13.63 -5.76
C HIS A 94 13.23 14.66 -4.79
#